data_AF-A0A813DX15-F1
#
_entry.id   AF-A0A813DX15-F1
#
_cell.length_a   1.000
_cell.length_b   1.000
_cell.length_c   1.000
_cell.angle_alpha   90.00
_cell.angle_beta   90.00
_cell.angle_gamma   90.00
#
_symmetry.space_group_name_H-M   'P 1'
#
loop_
_entity.id
_entity.type
_entity.pdbx_description
1 polymer ?
#
loop_
_entity_poly.entity_id
_entity_poly.type
_entity_poly.pdbx_seq_one_letter_code
_entity_poly.pdbx_strand_id
1 'polypeptide(L)'
;ATNFLAAVPEMVFGKLEGDLAWLTKSEGPPPPPGESIHVVNAVTRLPGQWDNPWSFYAGLRAGTDTIVQIPLCRWDVNAYFSADDSVFEPWQTTTKHQSFVEGAEFFDNKYFEISNAEASGMDPIQRLVLECGAQSLAQIGLTKKDTNRKSTHAGFCVGNDKLDWQSCDKEVAPGGAMGGTSTVLAIIANRFSFVFNLKGPNFVCDTACSASLTSTHCARFMIAARQFDPLDFFLTMGAHLCLSGYPFIGCSQAHMSSPKGRCFTFNSSA
;
A
#
# COMPACT_ATOMS: atom_id res chain seq x y z
N ALA A 1 2.54 -6.91 29.37
CA ALA A 1 3.74 -6.92 28.51
C ALA A 1 3.77 -8.24 27.76
N THR A 2 3.57 -8.23 26.43
CA THR A 2 3.67 -9.44 25.61
C THR A 2 5.16 -9.68 25.29
N ASN A 3 5.75 -10.66 25.96
CA ASN A 3 7.13 -11.08 25.73
C ASN A 3 7.22 -11.70 24.33
N PHE A 4 8.02 -11.11 23.44
CA PHE A 4 8.23 -11.58 22.06
C PHE A 4 8.74 -13.04 21.99
N LEU A 5 9.36 -13.54 23.07
CA LEU A 5 9.84 -14.91 23.20
C LEU A 5 8.84 -15.85 23.91
N ALA A 6 7.68 -15.35 24.34
CA ALA A 6 6.67 -16.21 24.93
C ALA A 6 6.12 -17.17 23.86
N ALA A 7 6.01 -18.44 24.22
CA ALA A 7 5.32 -19.42 23.39
C ALA A 7 3.91 -18.90 23.08
N VAL A 8 3.56 -18.86 21.80
CA VAL A 8 2.21 -18.52 21.35
C VAL A 8 1.24 -19.46 22.06
N PRO A 9 0.13 -18.97 22.64
CA PRO A 9 -0.89 -19.84 23.20
C PRO A 9 -1.22 -20.92 22.18
N GLU A 10 -1.27 -22.17 22.62
CA GLU A 10 -1.57 -23.29 21.74
C GLU A 10 -3.02 -23.13 21.25
N MET A 11 -3.17 -22.53 20.07
CA MET A 11 -4.44 -22.33 19.41
C MET A 11 -4.81 -23.66 18.77
N VAL A 12 -5.59 -24.47 19.50
CA VAL A 12 -6.13 -25.71 18.97
C VAL A 12 -7.29 -25.36 18.05
N PHE A 13 -7.22 -25.78 16.78
CA PHE A 13 -8.35 -25.65 15.86
C PHE A 13 -9.58 -26.32 16.49
N GLY A 14 -10.63 -25.54 16.72
CA GLY A 14 -11.94 -26.07 17.06
C GLY A 14 -12.50 -26.92 15.91
N LYS A 15 -13.59 -27.64 16.19
CA LYS A 15 -14.32 -28.37 15.16
C LYS A 15 -14.82 -27.38 14.09
N LEU A 16 -14.32 -27.47 12.86
CA LEU A 16 -14.92 -26.76 11.73
C LEU A 16 -16.27 -27.41 11.40
N GLU A 17 -17.32 -26.60 11.33
CA GLU A 17 -18.66 -27.00 10.95
C GLU A 17 -19.11 -26.24 9.69
N GLY A 18 -19.94 -26.86 8.85
CA GLY A 18 -20.42 -26.28 7.58
C GLY A 18 -19.91 -27.01 6.33
N ASP A 19 -20.31 -26.53 5.15
CA ASP A 19 -19.76 -27.00 3.88
C ASP A 19 -18.34 -26.42 3.73
N LEU A 20 -17.32 -27.28 3.85
CA LEU A 20 -15.91 -26.92 3.68
C LEU A 20 -15.40 -27.19 2.26
N ALA A 21 -16.25 -27.70 1.37
CA ALA A 21 -15.84 -28.05 0.01
C ALA A 21 -15.31 -26.82 -0.74
N TRP A 22 -15.78 -25.62 -0.42
CA TRP A 22 -15.28 -24.36 -1.00
C TRP A 22 -13.86 -24.02 -0.57
N LEU A 23 -13.40 -24.42 0.63
CA LEU A 23 -12.01 -24.23 1.08
C LEU A 23 -11.04 -25.10 0.29
N THR A 24 -11.52 -26.23 -0.23
CA THR A 24 -10.73 -27.23 -0.95
C THR A 24 -10.94 -27.20 -2.47
N LYS A 25 -11.94 -26.49 -2.98
CA LYS A 25 -12.21 -26.38 -4.41
C LYS A 25 -11.14 -25.50 -5.07
N SER A 26 -10.43 -26.08 -6.03
CA SER A 26 -9.41 -25.39 -6.84
C SER A 26 -10.00 -24.45 -7.89
N GLU A 27 -11.30 -24.59 -8.19
CA GLU A 27 -11.98 -23.79 -9.19
C GLU A 27 -12.85 -22.75 -8.47
N GLY A 28 -12.43 -21.49 -8.56
CA GLY A 28 -13.23 -20.34 -8.13
C GLY A 28 -14.51 -20.19 -8.96
N PRO A 29 -15.37 -19.22 -8.63
CA PRO A 29 -16.56 -18.93 -9.44
C PRO A 29 -16.18 -18.65 -10.89
N PRO A 30 -17.04 -19.02 -11.87
CA PRO A 30 -16.76 -18.74 -13.28
C PRO A 30 -16.58 -17.23 -13.50
N PRO A 31 -15.70 -16.81 -14.42
CA PRO A 31 -15.51 -15.39 -14.71
C PRO A 31 -16.82 -14.76 -15.19
N PRO A 32 -17.07 -13.47 -14.87
CA PRO A 32 -18.27 -12.79 -15.30
C PRO A 32 -18.37 -12.78 -16.84
N PRO A 33 -19.58 -12.87 -17.41
CA PRO A 33 -19.77 -12.87 -18.86
C PRO A 33 -19.37 -11.51 -19.46
N GLY A 34 -18.75 -11.53 -20.64
CA GLY A 34 -18.38 -10.33 -21.40
C GLY A 34 -16.89 -10.27 -21.77
N GLU A 35 -16.45 -9.10 -22.23
CA GLU A 35 -15.05 -8.84 -22.55
C GLU A 35 -14.20 -8.90 -21.28
N SER A 36 -13.15 -9.72 -21.32
CA SER A 36 -12.18 -9.86 -20.25
C SER A 36 -10.99 -8.92 -20.47
N ILE A 37 -10.52 -8.29 -19.39
CA ILE A 37 -9.26 -7.55 -19.38
C ILE A 37 -8.19 -8.47 -18.79
N HIS A 38 -7.05 -8.54 -19.46
CA HIS A 38 -5.93 -9.38 -19.02
C HIS A 38 -5.06 -8.63 -18.02
N VAL A 39 -4.83 -9.24 -16.86
CA VAL A 39 -3.78 -8.81 -15.91
C VAL A 39 -2.48 -9.46 -16.34
N VAL A 40 -1.53 -8.66 -16.84
CA VAL A 40 -0.27 -9.16 -17.38
C VAL A 40 0.74 -9.47 -16.28
N ASN A 41 0.79 -8.64 -15.24
CA ASN A 41 1.64 -8.85 -14.08
C ASN A 41 1.09 -8.17 -12.82
N ALA A 42 1.75 -8.44 -11.69
CA ALA A 42 1.53 -7.78 -10.43
C ALA A 42 2.87 -7.62 -9.69
N VAL A 43 3.01 -6.49 -8.98
CA VAL A 43 4.16 -6.19 -8.12
C VAL A 43 3.62 -5.76 -6.77
N THR A 44 4.29 -6.20 -5.71
CA THR A 44 3.90 -5.91 -4.33
C THR A 44 5.09 -5.36 -3.55
N ARG A 45 4.80 -4.48 -2.59
CA ARG A 45 5.69 -4.14 -1.48
C ARG A 45 4.83 -4.20 -0.24
N LEU A 46 4.82 -5.36 0.38
CA LEU A 46 3.96 -5.69 1.52
C LEU A 46 4.83 -6.07 2.72
N PRO A 47 4.30 -5.90 3.95
CA PRO A 47 5.02 -6.26 5.18
C PRO A 47 5.52 -7.70 5.18
N GLY A 48 6.64 -7.96 5.86
CA GLY A 48 7.27 -9.27 5.89
C GLY A 48 8.13 -9.55 4.66
N GLN A 49 8.60 -8.50 3.97
CA GLN A 49 9.38 -8.59 2.73
C GLN A 49 8.64 -9.39 1.63
N TRP A 50 7.33 -9.21 1.53
CA TRP A 50 6.51 -9.82 0.48
C TRP A 50 6.59 -8.99 -0.80
N ASP A 51 7.83 -8.75 -1.25
CA ASP A 51 8.19 -7.91 -2.37
C ASP A 51 8.31 -8.65 -3.70
N ASN A 52 8.22 -9.97 -3.67
CA ASN A 52 8.25 -10.82 -4.85
C ASN A 52 7.16 -11.90 -4.75
N PRO A 53 6.73 -12.47 -5.90
CA PRO A 53 5.63 -13.43 -5.92
C PRO A 53 5.85 -14.65 -5.03
N TRP A 54 7.11 -15.10 -4.88
CA TRP A 54 7.44 -16.28 -4.09
C TRP A 54 7.39 -16.00 -2.59
N SER A 55 7.93 -14.88 -2.12
CA SER A 55 7.86 -14.50 -0.70
C SER A 55 6.41 -14.23 -0.29
N PHE A 56 5.65 -13.53 -1.13
CA PHE A 56 4.21 -13.32 -0.94
C PHE A 56 3.45 -14.65 -0.85
N TYR A 57 3.66 -15.54 -1.83
CA TYR A 57 2.99 -16.84 -1.84
C TYR A 57 3.37 -17.70 -0.62
N ALA A 58 4.66 -17.76 -0.28
CA ALA A 58 5.13 -18.51 0.88
C ALA A 58 4.53 -17.98 2.18
N GLY A 59 4.49 -16.65 2.36
CA GLY A 59 3.89 -16.00 3.52
C GLY A 59 2.39 -16.30 3.66
N LEU A 60 1.64 -16.21 2.56
CA LEU A 60 0.22 -16.58 2.54
C LEU A 60 0.00 -18.05 2.86
N ARG A 61 0.79 -18.96 2.26
CA ARG A 61 0.67 -20.41 2.47
C ARG A 61 1.04 -20.82 3.89
N ALA A 62 1.95 -20.10 4.53
CA ALA A 62 2.33 -20.30 5.93
C ALA A 62 1.34 -19.69 6.93
N GLY A 63 0.40 -18.84 6.48
CA GLY A 63 -0.50 -18.12 7.37
C GLY A 63 0.23 -17.11 8.26
N THR A 64 1.32 -16.52 7.76
CA THR A 64 2.20 -15.66 8.55
C THR A 64 1.50 -14.37 8.99
N ASP A 65 1.44 -14.14 10.30
CA ASP A 65 1.06 -12.85 10.91
C ASP A 65 2.26 -11.88 10.85
N THR A 66 2.13 -10.79 10.10
CA THR A 66 3.18 -9.76 9.95
C THR A 66 3.03 -8.62 10.95
N ILE A 67 2.01 -8.66 11.80
CA ILE A 67 1.71 -7.63 12.78
C ILE A 67 2.74 -7.68 13.91
N VAL A 68 3.42 -6.56 14.14
CA VAL A 68 4.38 -6.39 15.24
C VAL A 68 3.96 -5.24 16.13
N GLN A 69 4.52 -5.17 17.34
CA GLN A 69 4.39 -3.94 18.14
C GLN A 69 5.09 -2.80 17.41
N ILE A 70 4.47 -1.61 17.40
CA ILE A 70 5.03 -0.41 16.77
C ILE A 70 6.42 -0.15 17.38
N PRO A 71 7.50 -0.19 16.57
CA PRO A 71 8.85 -0.01 17.09
C PRO A 71 9.16 1.47 17.31
N LEU A 72 10.06 1.76 18.27
CA LEU A 72 10.46 3.12 18.62
C LEU A 72 11.05 3.91 17.44
N CYS A 73 11.66 3.22 16.46
CA CYS A 73 12.16 3.83 15.23
C CYS A 73 11.05 4.39 14.32
N ARG A 74 9.78 4.12 14.60
CA ARG A 74 8.62 4.74 13.94
C ARG A 74 8.10 5.89 14.79
N TRP A 75 7.65 5.58 16.01
CA TRP A 75 7.31 6.56 17.05
C TRP A 75 7.19 5.85 18.41
N ASP A 76 7.22 6.61 19.51
CA ASP A 76 6.94 6.06 20.84
C ASP A 76 5.43 5.87 21.05
N VAL A 77 4.94 4.66 20.77
CA VAL A 77 3.53 4.32 20.97
C VAL A 77 3.11 4.35 22.45
N ASN A 78 4.03 4.17 23.40
CA ASN A 78 3.67 4.10 24.82
C ASN A 78 3.16 5.45 25.36
N ALA A 79 3.58 6.56 24.74
CA ALA A 79 3.08 7.89 25.08
C ALA A 79 1.58 8.08 24.77
N TYR A 80 1.03 7.27 23.86
CA TYR A 80 -0.36 7.36 23.40
C TYR A 80 -1.20 6.15 23.82
N PHE A 81 -0.58 5.03 24.17
CA PHE A 81 -1.32 3.78 24.42
C PHE A 81 -2.09 3.80 25.75
N SER A 82 -3.38 3.48 25.70
CA SER A 82 -4.19 3.09 26.85
C SER A 82 -4.62 1.63 26.71
N ALA A 83 -4.50 0.86 27.79
CA ALA A 83 -5.00 -0.52 27.82
C ALA A 83 -6.50 -0.60 28.09
N ASP A 84 -7.11 0.49 28.57
CA ASP A 84 -8.53 0.59 28.85
C ASP A 84 -9.26 1.10 27.59
N ASP A 85 -10.06 0.23 26.98
CA ASP A 85 -10.87 0.56 25.81
C ASP A 85 -12.23 1.17 26.16
N SER A 86 -12.59 1.18 27.44
CA SER A 86 -13.82 1.77 27.96
C SER A 86 -13.67 3.25 28.29
N VAL A 87 -12.46 3.67 28.70
CA VAL A 87 -12.13 5.05 29.05
C VAL A 87 -10.70 5.36 28.60
N PHE A 88 -10.57 6.15 27.52
CA PHE A 88 -9.27 6.66 27.05
C PHE A 88 -9.39 8.11 26.59
N GLU A 89 -8.33 8.88 26.83
CA GLU A 89 -8.28 10.31 26.53
C GLU A 89 -8.26 10.57 25.00
N PRO A 90 -8.65 11.77 24.52
CA PRO A 90 -8.74 12.08 23.09
C PRO A 90 -7.44 11.87 22.28
N TRP A 91 -6.29 11.94 22.93
CA TRP A 91 -4.97 11.71 22.31
C TRP A 91 -4.44 10.28 22.49
N GLN A 92 -5.22 9.39 23.10
CA GLN A 92 -4.83 8.01 23.34
C GLN A 92 -5.36 7.04 22.27
N THR A 93 -4.70 5.89 22.16
CA THR A 93 -5.06 4.76 21.29
C THR A 93 -5.12 3.46 22.08
N THR A 94 -6.02 2.56 21.71
CA THR A 94 -6.19 1.24 22.33
C THR A 94 -5.38 0.14 21.65
N THR A 95 -4.69 0.47 20.56
CA THR A 95 -3.84 -0.47 19.82
C THR A 95 -2.40 0.03 19.77
N LYS A 96 -1.48 -0.92 19.71
CA LYS A 96 -0.04 -0.66 19.59
C LYS A 96 0.66 -1.59 18.61
N HIS A 97 -0.11 -2.25 17.75
CA HIS A 97 0.41 -3.19 16.77
C HIS A 97 0.03 -2.79 15.36
N GLN A 98 0.97 -2.99 14.43
CA GLN A 98 0.83 -2.69 13.00
C GLN A 98 1.82 -3.55 12.20
N SER A 99 1.52 -3.80 10.93
CA SER A 99 2.48 -4.32 9.96
C SER A 99 3.15 -3.16 9.20
N PHE A 100 4.44 -3.29 8.92
CA PHE A 100 5.23 -2.25 8.28
C PHE A 100 5.84 -2.75 6.97
N VAL A 101 5.82 -1.90 5.94
CA VAL A 101 6.66 -2.11 4.76
C VAL A 101 8.11 -1.79 5.14
N GLU A 102 9.00 -2.73 4.91
CA GLU A 102 10.43 -2.56 5.15
C GLU A 102 11.06 -1.60 4.14
N GLY A 103 11.98 -0.74 4.60
CA GLY A 103 12.76 0.13 3.72
C GLY A 103 11.98 1.27 3.07
N ALA A 104 10.84 1.68 3.62
CA ALA A 104 10.06 2.83 3.12
C ALA A 104 10.87 4.15 3.11
N GLU A 105 11.93 4.24 3.90
CA GLU A 105 12.88 5.34 3.95
C GLU A 105 13.88 5.34 2.78
N PHE A 106 14.08 4.20 2.10
CA PHE A 106 15.04 4.06 1.01
C PHE A 106 14.44 4.43 -0.34
N PHE A 107 15.29 4.91 -1.24
CA PHE A 107 14.90 5.26 -2.61
C PHE A 107 16.12 5.40 -3.53
N ASP A 108 16.11 4.73 -4.68
CA ASP A 108 17.12 4.95 -5.72
C ASP A 108 16.80 6.19 -6.55
N ASN A 109 17.06 7.37 -5.98
CA ASN A 109 16.79 8.64 -6.64
C ASN A 109 17.57 8.84 -7.95
N LYS A 110 18.75 8.21 -8.07
CA LYS A 110 19.60 8.32 -9.27
C LYS A 110 18.94 7.63 -10.46
N TYR A 111 18.36 6.44 -10.28
CA TYR A 111 17.62 5.75 -11.35
C TYR A 111 16.47 6.63 -11.89
N PHE A 112 15.77 7.34 -10.99
CA PHE A 112 14.65 8.21 -11.35
C PHE A 112 15.07 9.61 -11.81
N GLU A 113 16.36 9.94 -11.83
CA GLU A 113 16.88 11.28 -12.15
C GLU A 113 16.32 12.38 -11.22
N ILE A 114 16.13 12.04 -9.94
CA ILE A 114 15.63 12.95 -8.91
C ILE A 114 16.81 13.39 -8.03
N SER A 115 16.93 14.69 -7.77
CA SER A 115 18.02 15.23 -6.94
C SER A 115 17.92 14.73 -5.49
N ASN A 116 19.05 14.64 -4.78
CA ASN A 116 19.04 14.26 -3.35
C ASN A 116 18.17 15.21 -2.51
N ALA A 117 18.17 16.51 -2.83
CA ALA A 117 17.42 17.52 -2.12
C ALA A 117 15.91 17.40 -2.32
N GLU A 118 15.46 16.95 -3.50
CA GLU A 118 14.06 16.65 -3.76
C GLU A 118 13.67 15.30 -3.15
N ALA A 119 14.50 14.28 -3.35
CA ALA A 119 14.26 12.93 -2.85
C ALA A 119 14.09 12.90 -1.33
N SER A 120 14.87 13.68 -0.58
CA SER A 120 14.75 13.74 0.89
C SER A 120 13.40 14.29 1.36
N GLY A 121 12.82 15.23 0.62
CA GLY A 121 11.53 15.85 0.91
C GLY A 121 10.32 15.08 0.39
N MET A 122 10.49 14.22 -0.62
CA MET A 122 9.40 13.46 -1.25
C MET A 122 8.67 12.56 -0.25
N ASP A 123 7.35 12.51 -0.33
CA ASP A 123 6.56 11.50 0.37
C ASP A 123 7.04 10.08 0.01
N PRO A 124 7.35 9.21 1.00
CA PRO A 124 7.68 7.80 0.78
C PRO A 124 6.71 7.05 -0.14
N ILE A 125 5.42 7.41 -0.16
CA ILE A 125 4.43 6.83 -1.07
C ILE A 125 4.78 7.13 -2.54
N GLN A 126 5.20 8.37 -2.86
CA GLN A 126 5.64 8.69 -4.22
C GLN A 126 6.86 7.86 -4.63
N ARG A 127 7.79 7.64 -3.70
CA ARG A 127 9.01 6.84 -3.92
C ARG A 127 8.68 5.37 -4.19
N LEU A 128 7.85 4.76 -3.34
CA LEU A 128 7.41 3.38 -3.49
C LEU A 128 6.63 3.15 -4.80
N VAL A 129 5.75 4.09 -5.17
CA VAL A 129 5.00 4.00 -6.43
C VAL A 129 5.94 3.99 -7.64
N LEU A 130 6.98 4.82 -7.63
CA LEU A 130 8.00 4.84 -8.68
C LEU A 130 8.76 3.52 -8.77
N GLU A 131 9.20 2.96 -7.64
CA GLU A 131 9.95 1.69 -7.61
C GLU A 131 9.09 0.50 -8.04
N CYS A 132 7.91 0.34 -7.46
CA CYS A 132 6.98 -0.74 -7.81
C CYS A 132 6.55 -0.66 -9.28
N GLY A 133 6.27 0.55 -9.79
CA GLY A 133 5.91 0.70 -11.18
C GLY A 133 7.11 0.53 -12.13
N ALA A 134 8.34 0.89 -11.74
CA ALA A 134 9.55 0.52 -12.50
C ALA A 134 9.66 -1.00 -12.66
N GLN A 135 9.43 -1.75 -11.58
CA GLN A 135 9.45 -3.21 -11.59
C GLN A 135 8.32 -3.78 -12.47
N SER A 136 7.11 -3.21 -12.40
CA SER A 136 5.97 -3.64 -13.22
C SER A 136 6.22 -3.39 -14.72
N LEU A 137 6.75 -2.22 -15.08
CA LEU A 137 7.12 -1.89 -16.46
C LEU A 137 8.26 -2.79 -16.96
N ALA A 138 9.27 -3.07 -16.13
CA ALA A 138 10.37 -3.97 -16.50
C ALA A 138 9.88 -5.40 -16.82
N GLN A 139 8.86 -5.90 -16.10
CA GLN A 139 8.26 -7.22 -16.36
C GLN A 139 7.54 -7.32 -17.72
N ILE A 140 7.10 -6.20 -18.31
CA ILE A 140 6.57 -6.15 -19.69
C ILE A 140 7.63 -5.74 -20.71
N GLY A 141 8.91 -5.69 -20.32
CA GLY A 141 10.03 -5.33 -21.20
C GLY A 141 10.14 -3.84 -21.51
N LEU A 142 9.48 -2.97 -20.73
CA LEU A 142 9.55 -1.51 -20.90
C LEU A 142 10.44 -0.90 -19.83
N THR A 143 11.58 -0.33 -20.23
CA THR A 143 12.48 0.38 -19.31
C THR A 143 12.33 1.90 -19.42
N LYS A 144 12.80 2.63 -18.40
CA LYS A 144 12.87 4.11 -18.45
C LYS A 144 13.67 4.61 -19.66
N LYS A 145 14.71 3.87 -20.08
CA LYS A 145 15.51 4.22 -21.27
C LYS A 145 14.69 4.11 -22.56
N ASP A 146 13.79 3.14 -22.64
CA ASP A 146 12.91 2.96 -23.79
C ASP A 146 11.86 4.07 -23.84
N THR A 147 11.23 4.36 -22.70
CA THR A 147 10.23 5.43 -22.61
C THR A 147 10.82 6.82 -22.82
N ASN A 148 12.07 7.06 -22.42
CA ASN A 148 12.79 8.32 -22.70
C ASN A 148 13.05 8.52 -24.20
N ARG A 149 13.22 7.44 -24.97
CA ARG A 149 13.43 7.52 -26.43
C ARG A 149 12.13 7.70 -27.20
N LYS A 150 11.07 7.03 -26.75
CA LYS A 150 9.74 7.10 -27.34
C LYS A 150 8.71 7.01 -26.23
N SER A 151 7.85 8.02 -26.14
CA SER A 151 6.73 8.02 -25.20
C SER A 151 5.79 6.83 -25.46
N THR A 152 5.16 6.35 -24.40
CA THR A 152 4.17 5.27 -24.46
C THR A 152 2.79 5.83 -24.17
N HIS A 153 1.79 5.43 -24.96
CA HIS A 153 0.42 5.90 -24.75
C HIS A 153 -0.31 4.96 -23.79
N ALA A 154 0.13 4.97 -22.54
CA ALA A 154 -0.41 4.15 -21.47
C ALA A 154 -0.94 5.01 -20.32
N GLY A 155 -2.01 4.53 -19.68
CA GLY A 155 -2.62 5.18 -18.53
C GLY A 155 -2.02 4.73 -17.20
N PHE A 156 -2.11 5.59 -16.19
CA PHE A 156 -1.68 5.28 -14.82
C PHE A 156 -2.66 5.79 -13.77
N CYS A 157 -3.07 4.96 -12.83
CA CYS A 157 -3.80 5.44 -11.67
C CYS A 157 -3.36 4.77 -10.38
N VAL A 158 -3.53 5.46 -9.27
CA VAL A 158 -3.18 4.97 -7.95
C VAL A 158 -4.28 5.28 -6.95
N GLY A 159 -4.68 4.28 -6.18
CA GLY A 159 -5.52 4.46 -5.01
C GLY A 159 -4.69 4.87 -3.79
N ASN A 160 -5.01 6.00 -3.17
CA ASN A 160 -4.36 6.48 -1.94
C ASN A 160 -5.29 7.45 -1.19
N ASP A 161 -5.44 7.28 0.12
CA ASP A 161 -6.34 8.04 0.98
C ASP A 161 -5.64 8.85 2.08
N LYS A 162 -4.29 8.81 2.15
CA LYS A 162 -3.51 9.43 3.23
C LYS A 162 -2.39 10.33 2.74
N LEU A 163 -2.05 11.32 3.57
CA LEU A 163 -0.96 12.27 3.38
C LEU A 163 -0.19 12.49 4.71
N ASP A 164 0.03 11.40 5.45
CA ASP A 164 0.67 11.42 6.78
C ASP A 164 2.04 12.11 6.77
N TRP A 165 2.74 12.06 5.64
CA TRP A 165 4.04 12.69 5.50
C TRP A 165 3.98 14.18 5.81
N GLN A 166 2.88 14.88 5.55
CA GLN A 166 2.74 16.31 5.88
C GLN A 166 2.88 16.59 7.37
N SER A 167 2.37 15.69 8.21
CA SER A 167 2.31 15.83 9.67
C SER A 167 3.51 15.22 10.39
N CYS A 168 4.42 14.56 9.67
CA CYS A 168 5.66 14.05 10.25
C CYS A 168 6.64 15.21 10.48
N ASP A 169 7.31 15.19 11.64
CA ASP A 169 8.46 16.06 11.90
C ASP A 169 9.60 15.67 10.96
N LYS A 170 10.13 16.65 10.22
CA LYS A 170 11.17 16.44 9.20
C LYS A 170 12.38 17.28 9.54
N GLU A 171 13.53 16.64 9.70
CA GLU A 171 14.81 17.33 9.55
C GLU A 171 15.05 17.57 8.06
N VAL A 172 14.58 18.71 7.56
CA VAL A 172 14.84 19.09 6.16
C VAL A 172 16.30 19.56 6.08
N ALA A 173 17.11 18.85 5.29
CA ALA A 173 18.47 19.26 5.01
C ALA A 173 18.53 20.72 4.49
N PRO A 174 19.58 21.50 4.76
CA PRO A 174 19.73 22.84 4.19
C PRO A 174 19.62 22.81 2.66
N GLY A 175 18.64 23.54 2.10
CA GLY A 175 18.34 23.52 0.66
C GLY A 175 17.43 22.38 0.19
N GLY A 176 16.95 21.53 1.10
CA GLY A 176 15.89 20.57 0.84
C GLY A 176 14.60 21.31 0.49
N ALA A 177 14.14 21.13 -0.74
CA ALA A 177 12.86 21.68 -1.14
C ALA A 177 11.76 20.82 -0.50
N MET A 178 11.11 21.33 0.55
CA MET A 178 9.67 21.11 0.71
C MET A 178 8.96 21.86 -0.42
N GLY A 179 9.26 21.47 -1.66
CA GLY A 179 8.59 22.01 -2.83
C GLY A 179 7.12 21.66 -2.73
N GLY A 180 6.26 22.46 -3.35
CA GLY A 180 4.81 22.24 -3.38
C GLY A 180 4.38 20.89 -3.95
N THR A 181 5.30 20.07 -4.48
CA THR A 181 5.05 18.74 -5.03
C THR A 181 5.32 17.59 -4.04
N SER A 182 6.01 17.85 -2.92
CA SER A 182 6.52 16.82 -2.00
C SER A 182 5.42 15.95 -1.40
N THR A 183 4.24 16.50 -1.14
CA THR A 183 3.14 15.83 -0.40
C THR A 183 1.77 15.97 -1.09
N VAL A 184 1.73 16.41 -2.35
CA VAL A 184 0.44 16.60 -3.06
C VAL A 184 0.00 15.27 -3.67
N LEU A 185 -1.23 14.85 -3.39
CA LEU A 185 -1.80 13.58 -3.88
C LEU A 185 -1.64 13.42 -5.39
N ALA A 186 -2.08 14.41 -6.18
CA ALA A 186 -2.00 14.36 -7.64
C ALA A 186 -0.57 14.11 -8.16
N ILE A 187 0.46 14.51 -7.41
CA ILE A 187 1.86 14.32 -7.80
C ILE A 187 2.26 12.85 -7.78
N ILE A 188 1.61 11.99 -6.99
CA ILE A 188 1.88 10.54 -7.02
C ILE A 188 1.66 10.00 -8.45
N ALA A 189 0.55 10.35 -9.09
CA ALA A 189 0.24 9.93 -10.46
C ALA A 189 1.00 10.73 -11.53
N ASN A 190 1.07 12.06 -11.37
CA ASN A 190 1.72 12.93 -12.34
C ASN A 190 3.22 12.63 -12.44
N ARG A 191 3.90 12.46 -11.31
CA ARG A 191 5.34 12.17 -11.26
C ARG A 191 5.64 10.82 -11.88
N PHE A 192 4.82 9.80 -11.62
CA PHE A 192 4.96 8.50 -12.26
C PHE A 192 4.90 8.61 -13.78
N SER A 193 3.85 9.23 -14.31
CA SER A 193 3.66 9.41 -15.75
C SER A 193 4.77 10.27 -16.38
N PHE A 194 5.24 11.28 -15.67
CA PHE A 194 6.36 12.11 -16.09
C PHE A 194 7.67 11.31 -16.19
N VAL A 195 8.03 10.59 -15.13
CA VAL A 195 9.29 9.82 -15.03
C VAL A 195 9.37 8.71 -16.07
N PHE A 196 8.25 8.07 -16.38
CA PHE A 196 8.17 7.01 -17.40
C PHE A 196 7.62 7.50 -18.74
N ASN A 197 7.55 8.81 -18.97
CA ASN A 197 7.10 9.42 -20.22
C ASN A 197 5.78 8.83 -20.79
N LEU A 198 4.83 8.53 -19.91
CA LEU A 198 3.51 8.00 -20.25
C LEU A 198 2.57 9.15 -20.63
N LYS A 199 1.79 8.97 -21.70
CA LYS A 199 0.94 10.02 -22.29
C LYS A 199 -0.56 9.77 -22.18
N GLY A 200 -0.94 8.63 -21.60
CA GLY A 200 -2.34 8.33 -21.32
C GLY A 200 -2.88 9.08 -20.09
N PRO A 201 -4.15 8.85 -19.75
CA PRO A 201 -4.79 9.46 -18.59
C PRO A 201 -4.07 9.05 -17.30
N ASN A 202 -3.93 10.00 -16.37
CA ASN A 202 -3.41 9.69 -15.05
C ASN A 202 -4.09 10.46 -13.92
N PHE A 203 -4.30 9.80 -12.78
CA PHE A 203 -5.05 10.34 -11.65
C PHE A 203 -4.84 9.53 -10.37
N VAL A 204 -5.22 10.14 -9.25
CA VAL A 204 -5.32 9.47 -7.95
C VAL A 204 -6.79 9.24 -7.60
N CYS A 205 -7.11 8.04 -7.12
CA CYS A 205 -8.41 7.74 -6.53
C CYS A 205 -8.31 7.81 -5.01
N ASP A 206 -9.20 8.58 -4.40
CA ASP A 206 -9.42 8.55 -2.96
C ASP A 206 -10.89 8.19 -2.70
N THR A 207 -11.11 6.93 -2.33
CA THR A 207 -12.40 6.44 -1.83
C THR A 207 -12.18 5.69 -0.52
N ALA A 208 -11.26 6.19 0.30
CA ALA A 208 -10.79 5.57 1.55
C ALA A 208 -10.34 4.11 1.31
N CYS A 209 -10.82 3.17 2.13
CA CYS A 209 -10.42 1.74 2.10
C CYS A 209 -10.64 1.05 0.74
N SER A 210 -11.47 1.62 -0.14
CA SER A 210 -11.76 1.07 -1.47
C SER A 210 -10.92 1.68 -2.59
N ALA A 211 -10.03 2.63 -2.28
CA ALA A 211 -9.32 3.46 -3.27
C ALA A 211 -8.58 2.66 -4.35
N SER A 212 -7.86 1.59 -3.97
CA SER A 212 -7.12 0.74 -4.91
C SER A 212 -8.03 -0.04 -5.86
N LEU A 213 -9.18 -0.52 -5.36
CA LEU A 213 -10.16 -1.22 -6.17
C LEU A 213 -10.92 -0.26 -7.08
N THR A 214 -11.26 0.94 -6.61
CA THR A 214 -11.83 2.01 -7.45
C THR A 214 -10.86 2.40 -8.56
N SER A 215 -9.58 2.56 -8.25
CA SER A 215 -8.51 2.81 -9.24
C SER A 215 -8.48 1.71 -10.31
N THR A 216 -8.51 0.44 -9.90
CA THR A 216 -8.55 -0.71 -10.82
C THR A 216 -9.82 -0.73 -11.67
N HIS A 217 -10.96 -0.40 -11.07
CA HIS A 217 -12.25 -0.34 -11.75
C HIS A 217 -12.28 0.75 -12.84
N CYS A 218 -11.75 1.94 -12.55
CA CYS A 218 -11.59 3.00 -13.54
C CYS A 218 -10.63 2.58 -14.67
N ALA A 219 -9.49 1.96 -14.34
CA ALA A 219 -8.54 1.45 -15.34
C ALA A 219 -9.20 0.47 -16.32
N ARG A 220 -10.04 -0.44 -15.82
CA ARG A 220 -10.82 -1.39 -16.65
C ARG A 220 -11.68 -0.65 -17.68
N PHE A 221 -12.39 0.40 -17.29
CA PHE A 221 -13.22 1.14 -18.24
C PHE A 221 -12.39 1.87 -19.29
N MET A 222 -11.27 2.48 -18.90
CA MET A 222 -10.40 3.21 -19.83
C MET A 222 -9.75 2.27 -20.85
N ILE A 223 -9.28 1.09 -20.43
CA ILE A 223 -8.69 0.11 -21.37
C ILE A 223 -9.73 -0.57 -22.27
N ALA A 224 -10.99 -0.68 -21.83
CA ALA A 224 -12.10 -1.19 -22.64
C ALA A 224 -12.60 -0.16 -23.66
N ALA A 225 -12.49 1.15 -23.35
CA ALA A 225 -12.93 2.26 -24.20
C ALA A 225 -11.97 2.55 -25.39
N ARG A 226 -11.43 1.51 -26.04
CA ARG A 226 -10.42 1.61 -27.11
C ARG A 226 -10.87 2.42 -28.34
N GLN A 227 -12.17 2.57 -28.53
CA GLN A 227 -12.74 3.37 -29.61
C GLN A 227 -12.50 4.88 -29.42
N PHE A 228 -12.39 5.33 -28.17
CA PHE A 228 -12.16 6.75 -27.83
C PHE A 228 -10.69 7.04 -27.59
N ASP A 229 -10.01 6.15 -26.86
CA ASP A 229 -8.59 6.31 -26.52
C ASP A 229 -7.90 4.92 -26.53
N PRO A 230 -7.20 4.54 -27.62
CA PRO A 230 -6.58 3.24 -27.75
C PRO A 230 -5.26 3.19 -26.97
N LEU A 231 -5.36 2.92 -25.67
CA LEU A 231 -4.20 2.79 -24.77
C LEU A 231 -3.43 1.49 -25.03
N ASP A 232 -2.10 1.56 -24.99
CA ASP A 232 -1.19 0.40 -25.13
C ASP A 232 -1.37 -0.56 -23.95
N PHE A 233 -1.46 -0.01 -22.74
CA PHE A 233 -1.79 -0.70 -21.50
C PHE A 233 -2.27 0.30 -20.44
N PHE A 234 -2.73 -0.21 -19.31
CA PHE A 234 -3.07 0.59 -18.14
C PHE A 234 -2.38 0.00 -16.90
N LEU A 235 -1.67 0.83 -16.14
CA LEU A 235 -1.12 0.45 -14.85
C LEU A 235 -1.98 1.03 -13.72
N THR A 236 -2.42 0.17 -12.81
CA THR A 236 -3.18 0.55 -11.60
C THR A 236 -2.44 0.08 -10.37
N MET A 237 -2.43 0.91 -9.32
CA MET A 237 -1.73 0.63 -8.07
C MET A 237 -2.59 1.02 -6.87
N GLY A 238 -2.28 0.45 -5.71
CA GLY A 238 -2.72 0.94 -4.42
C GLY A 238 -1.51 1.19 -3.53
N ALA A 239 -1.48 2.32 -2.83
CA ALA A 239 -0.40 2.63 -1.91
C ALA A 239 -0.97 3.20 -0.61
N HIS A 240 -0.40 2.76 0.51
CA HIS A 240 -0.77 3.24 1.84
C HIS A 240 0.41 3.01 2.79
N LEU A 241 0.76 4.05 3.55
CA LEU A 241 1.72 4.00 4.65
C LEU A 241 1.15 4.78 5.83
N CYS A 242 1.26 4.22 7.04
CA CYS A 242 1.08 5.01 8.26
C CYS A 242 2.44 5.48 8.74
N LEU A 243 2.67 6.78 8.70
CA LEU A 243 3.97 7.39 9.04
C LEU A 243 3.96 8.07 10.40
N SER A 244 2.81 8.18 11.05
CA SER A 244 2.64 8.79 12.37
C SER A 244 1.64 8.02 13.24
N GLY A 245 1.59 8.34 14.53
CA GLY A 245 0.61 7.79 15.46
C GLY A 245 -0.81 8.36 15.31
N TYR A 246 -1.00 9.49 14.61
CA TYR A 246 -2.29 10.18 14.55
C TYR A 246 -3.43 9.33 13.95
N PRO A 247 -3.23 8.57 12.86
CA PRO A 247 -4.26 7.67 12.34
C PRO A 247 -4.72 6.64 13.38
N PHE A 248 -3.82 6.13 14.23
CA PHE A 248 -4.17 5.16 15.27
C PHE A 248 -5.07 5.77 16.34
N ILE A 249 -4.74 6.99 16.78
CA ILE A 249 -5.54 7.75 17.73
C ILE A 249 -6.94 7.95 17.14
N GLY A 250 -7.05 8.54 15.94
CA GLY A 250 -8.33 8.79 15.28
C GLY A 250 -9.17 7.53 15.07
N CYS A 251 -8.56 6.44 14.60
CA CYS A 251 -9.24 5.17 14.41
C CYS A 251 -9.66 4.51 15.73
N SER A 252 -8.92 4.71 16.82
CA SER A 252 -9.30 4.20 18.14
C SER A 252 -10.48 4.99 18.71
N GLN A 253 -10.45 6.32 18.61
CA GLN A 253 -11.55 7.21 19.03
C GLN A 253 -12.86 6.90 18.27
N ALA A 254 -12.75 6.47 17.01
CA ALA A 254 -13.88 6.04 16.20
C ALA A 254 -14.28 4.56 16.40
N HIS A 255 -13.67 3.85 17.36
CA HIS A 255 -13.89 2.42 17.61
C HIS A 255 -13.68 1.52 16.37
N MET A 256 -12.78 1.92 15.47
CA MET A 256 -12.46 1.16 14.26
C MET A 256 -11.27 0.20 14.46
N SER A 257 -10.54 0.32 15.57
CA SER A 257 -9.34 -0.46 15.85
C SER A 257 -9.60 -1.56 16.87
N SER A 258 -9.10 -2.78 16.61
CA SER A 258 -9.11 -3.85 17.60
C SER A 258 -8.09 -3.58 18.71
N PRO A 259 -8.47 -3.65 20.01
CA PRO A 259 -7.53 -3.53 21.12
C PRO A 259 -6.43 -4.62 21.13
N LYS A 260 -6.72 -5.77 20.52
CA LYS A 260 -5.76 -6.86 20.34
C LYS A 260 -4.75 -6.58 19.21
N GLY A 261 -4.99 -5.55 18.40
CA GLY A 261 -4.13 -5.12 17.30
C GLY A 261 -4.12 -6.06 16.09
N ARG A 262 -5.13 -6.91 15.93
CA ARG A 262 -5.28 -7.81 14.77
C ARG A 262 -6.69 -7.74 14.19
N CYS A 263 -6.82 -8.11 12.92
CA CYS A 263 -8.11 -8.34 12.27
C CYS A 263 -8.53 -9.79 12.47
N PHE A 264 -9.60 -10.01 13.23
CA PHE A 264 -10.16 -11.35 13.46
C PHE A 264 -11.28 -11.66 12.47
N THR A 265 -10.99 -11.57 11.17
CA THR A 265 -11.99 -11.69 10.10
C THR A 265 -12.81 -12.98 10.23
N PHE A 266 -14.13 -12.83 10.36
CA PHE A 266 -15.12 -13.90 10.59
C PHE A 266 -15.03 -14.64 11.94
N ASN A 267 -14.20 -14.20 12.88
CA ASN A 267 -14.15 -14.77 14.23
C ASN A 267 -15.30 -14.22 15.09
N SER A 268 -15.80 -15.00 16.04
CA SER A 268 -16.83 -14.56 16.99
C SER A 268 -16.37 -13.47 17.96
N SER A 269 -15.06 -13.27 18.13
CA SER A 269 -14.47 -12.21 18.97
C SER A 269 -14.05 -10.97 18.20
N ALA A 270 -14.46 -10.84 16.94
CA ALA A 270 -14.15 -9.70 16.08
C ALA A 270 -14.88 -8.43 16.54
#